data_AF-M5UEK4-F1
#
_entry.id   AF-M5UEK4-F1
#
_cell.length_a   1.000
_cell.length_b   1.000
_cell.length_c   1.000
_cell.angle_alpha   90.00
_cell.angle_beta   90.00
_cell.angle_gamma   90.00
#
_symmetry.space_group_name_H-M   'P 1'
#
loop_
_entity.id
_entity.type
_entity.pdbx_description
1 polymer ?
#
loop_
_entity_poly.entity_id
_entity_poly.type
_entity_poly.pdbx_seq_one_letter_code
_entity_poly.pdbx_strand_id
1 'polypeptide(L)'
;MSNKQAEKAIKIGKVKPRYHGREWISVDLPDDACDWTHGGEKSIITENGEFGELIDVLRELNDQNHWKWPRRKHYFISDLHADVDALAASLVASGGVKQLGQSPLDFKLTKEGRKATFVIGGDCFDKGPNNLELLRGVRQLKDQSPRVRILAGNHDIRLLFGMRVVGEKKDVRNEHFFIRAGQKIIPLLKEVWEAHVSKKSMRSIPDTATCRRRLFPRDSWFEEFPKIDGADIVPAQMERELNRIAKKIQNFERLCGDQELDLRQVYAATRQWRRMFLKKGGEFRWFYGDLRLCYRSGSFLFVHAGVDDVVTKMLLRRGVPYINRKFRTAMREAPFDFYYGSLCNTIRTKYRDVDRPFTRKGA
;
A
#
# COMPACT_ATOMS: atom_id res chain seq x y z
N MET A 1 23.86 -30.88 12.74
CA MET A 1 23.27 -30.87 14.10
C MET A 1 21.77 -31.06 13.96
N SER A 2 21.15 -31.97 14.73
CA SER A 2 19.75 -32.38 14.55
C SER A 2 18.76 -31.23 14.86
N ASN A 3 17.66 -31.15 14.11
CA ASN A 3 16.55 -30.19 14.26
C ASN A 3 16.07 -29.93 15.70
N LYS A 4 16.27 -30.89 16.62
CA LYS A 4 15.91 -30.74 18.04
C LYS A 4 16.75 -29.71 18.83
N GLN A 5 17.91 -29.27 18.31
CA GLN A 5 18.73 -28.23 18.96
C GLN A 5 18.35 -26.81 18.51
N ALA A 6 17.73 -26.64 17.34
CA ALA A 6 17.15 -25.36 16.90
C ALA A 6 15.83 -25.05 17.65
N GLU A 7 15.15 -26.07 18.17
CA GLU A 7 13.98 -25.93 19.05
C GLU A 7 14.30 -25.47 20.47
N LYS A 8 15.57 -25.30 20.85
CA LYS A 8 15.94 -24.35 21.92
C LYS A 8 15.83 -22.92 21.40
N ALA A 9 14.71 -22.63 20.74
CA ALA A 9 14.24 -21.29 20.52
C ALA A 9 14.23 -20.60 21.88
N ILE A 10 14.82 -19.41 21.91
CA ILE A 10 14.68 -18.43 22.98
C ILE A 10 13.26 -18.59 23.53
N LYS A 11 13.10 -18.92 24.82
CA LYS A 11 11.80 -18.86 25.50
C LYS A 11 11.38 -17.39 25.48
N ILE A 12 10.87 -16.93 24.34
CA ILE A 12 10.11 -15.70 24.22
C ILE A 12 8.92 -16.00 25.13
N GLY A 13 8.92 -15.43 26.33
CA GLY A 13 7.79 -15.59 27.23
C GLY A 13 6.53 -15.30 26.43
N LYS A 14 5.55 -16.21 26.44
CA LYS A 14 4.30 -16.05 25.68
C LYS A 14 3.66 -14.72 26.08
N VAL A 15 3.97 -13.64 25.35
CA VAL A 15 3.35 -12.34 25.58
C VAL A 15 1.99 -12.43 24.91
N LYS A 16 1.04 -13.07 25.60
CA LYS A 16 -0.35 -13.09 25.16
C LYS A 16 -0.90 -11.68 25.38
N PRO A 17 -1.21 -10.91 24.33
CA PRO A 17 -1.70 -9.57 24.53
C PRO A 17 -3.10 -9.65 25.17
N ARG A 18 -3.34 -8.77 26.14
CA ARG A 18 -4.65 -8.67 26.79
C ARG A 18 -5.58 -7.91 25.86
N TYR A 19 -6.47 -8.61 25.18
CA TYR A 19 -7.45 -7.99 24.31
C TYR A 19 -8.63 -7.44 25.11
N HIS A 20 -9.17 -6.32 24.65
CA HIS A 20 -10.30 -5.64 25.26
C HIS A 20 -11.38 -5.42 24.20
N GLY A 21 -12.62 -5.83 24.49
CA GLY A 21 -13.73 -5.78 23.54
C GLY A 21 -13.77 -6.97 22.59
N ARG A 22 -13.38 -8.17 23.05
CA ARG A 22 -13.37 -9.40 22.23
C ARG A 22 -14.78 -9.78 21.78
N GLU A 23 -15.76 -9.50 22.62
CA GLU A 23 -17.18 -9.73 22.39
C GLU A 23 -17.75 -9.00 21.16
N TRP A 24 -17.03 -7.98 20.68
CA TRP A 24 -17.41 -7.19 19.50
C TRP A 24 -16.63 -7.56 18.24
N ILE A 25 -15.69 -8.51 18.32
CA ILE A 25 -14.87 -8.95 17.19
C ILE A 25 -15.37 -10.31 16.72
N SER A 26 -15.66 -10.43 15.42
CA SER A 26 -16.21 -11.64 14.81
C SER A 26 -15.19 -12.74 14.56
N VAL A 27 -13.90 -12.42 14.61
CA VAL A 27 -12.80 -13.34 14.30
C VAL A 27 -12.06 -13.78 15.57
N ASP A 28 -11.53 -15.00 15.54
CA ASP A 28 -10.63 -15.48 16.57
C ASP A 28 -9.33 -14.68 16.55
N LEU A 29 -9.07 -13.99 17.67
CA LEU A 29 -7.84 -13.25 17.84
C LEU A 29 -6.67 -14.19 18.18
N PRO A 30 -5.45 -13.92 17.69
CA PRO A 30 -4.29 -14.78 17.93
C PRO A 30 -4.09 -15.07 19.42
N ASP A 31 -3.73 -16.29 19.80
CA ASP A 31 -3.46 -16.65 21.19
C ASP A 31 -1.98 -16.97 21.46
N ASP A 32 -1.17 -17.00 20.41
CA ASP A 32 0.28 -17.15 20.43
C ASP A 32 0.98 -16.04 19.61
N ALA A 33 2.30 -15.94 19.78
CA ALA A 33 3.15 -15.04 19.02
C ALA A 33 4.34 -15.82 18.44
N CYS A 34 4.80 -15.41 17.27
CA CYS A 34 6.04 -15.90 16.67
C CYS A 34 7.09 -14.80 16.62
N ASP A 35 8.35 -15.19 16.53
CA ASP A 35 9.45 -14.27 16.26
C ASP A 35 9.30 -13.70 14.83
N TRP A 36 9.65 -12.43 14.64
CA TRP A 36 9.54 -11.75 13.36
C TRP A 36 10.50 -12.29 12.29
N THR A 37 11.50 -13.09 12.68
CA THR A 37 12.37 -13.85 11.77
C THR A 37 11.66 -15.04 11.11
N HIS A 38 10.48 -15.43 11.61
CA HIS A 38 9.67 -16.52 11.06
C HIS A 38 9.09 -16.19 9.67
N GLY A 39 9.15 -17.15 8.73
CA GLY A 39 8.56 -17.02 7.38
C GLY A 39 8.78 -18.24 6.49
N GLY A 40 8.19 -18.25 5.27
CA GLY A 40 8.36 -19.28 4.23
C GLY A 40 9.50 -18.98 3.25
N GLU A 41 9.63 -19.76 2.15
CA GLU A 41 10.69 -19.64 1.13
C GLU A 41 11.15 -18.19 0.86
N LYS A 42 12.46 -17.92 0.97
CA LYS A 42 13.12 -16.58 1.01
C LYS A 42 13.05 -15.84 2.34
N SER A 43 12.48 -16.44 3.38
CA SER A 43 12.72 -16.05 4.76
C SER A 43 14.07 -16.60 5.20
N ILE A 44 14.72 -15.90 6.13
CA ILE A 44 15.97 -16.33 6.76
C ILE A 44 15.85 -17.73 7.36
N ILE A 45 14.66 -18.13 7.83
CA ILE A 45 14.45 -19.45 8.46
C ILE A 45 14.31 -20.58 7.41
N THR A 46 14.00 -20.29 6.16
CA THR A 46 13.69 -21.31 5.13
C THR A 46 14.63 -21.34 3.94
N GLU A 47 15.45 -20.30 3.72
CA GLU A 47 16.64 -20.45 2.89
C GLU A 47 17.66 -21.26 3.70
N ASN A 48 18.12 -22.39 3.14
CA ASN A 48 19.05 -23.36 3.72
C ASN A 48 20.48 -22.81 3.98
N GLY A 49 20.61 -21.59 4.52
CA GLY A 49 21.87 -20.93 4.80
C GLY A 49 21.77 -20.07 6.06
N GLU A 50 22.15 -20.68 7.18
CA GLU A 50 22.90 -19.97 8.22
C GLU A 50 22.10 -18.99 9.12
N PHE A 51 21.06 -19.49 9.77
CA PHE A 51 20.49 -18.84 10.97
C PHE A 51 21.59 -18.46 12.00
N GLY A 52 22.67 -19.24 12.07
CA GLY A 52 23.88 -18.92 12.83
C GLY A 52 24.56 -17.62 12.37
N GLU A 53 24.82 -17.46 11.07
CA GLU A 53 25.42 -16.24 10.51
C GLU A 53 24.56 -15.01 10.77
N LEU A 54 23.23 -15.07 10.62
CA LEU A 54 22.39 -13.93 10.97
C LEU A 54 22.56 -13.58 12.44
N ILE A 55 22.48 -14.57 13.33
CA ILE A 55 22.61 -14.34 14.75
C ILE A 55 23.98 -13.76 15.07
N ASP A 56 25.04 -14.21 14.41
CA ASP A 56 26.39 -13.70 14.60
C ASP A 56 26.54 -12.27 14.08
N VAL A 57 25.96 -11.93 12.91
CA VAL A 57 25.89 -10.55 12.41
C VAL A 57 25.08 -9.67 13.36
N LEU A 58 23.94 -10.13 13.86
CA LEU A 58 23.12 -9.36 14.80
C LEU A 58 23.82 -9.19 16.15
N ARG A 59 24.56 -10.21 16.62
CA ARG A 59 25.42 -10.11 17.80
C ARG A 59 26.54 -9.12 17.59
N GLU A 60 27.27 -9.20 16.49
CA GLU A 60 28.34 -8.26 16.16
C GLU A 60 27.80 -6.82 16.12
N LEU A 61 26.68 -6.59 15.45
CA LEU A 61 26.02 -5.28 15.41
C LEU A 61 25.57 -4.81 16.79
N ASN A 62 25.13 -5.72 17.65
CA ASN A 62 24.72 -5.42 19.01
C ASN A 62 25.93 -5.11 19.92
N ASP A 63 27.00 -5.92 19.83
CA ASP A 63 28.24 -5.77 20.60
C ASP A 63 28.97 -4.48 20.23
N GLN A 64 28.90 -4.07 18.96
CA GLN A 64 29.40 -2.78 18.50
C GLN A 64 28.44 -1.60 18.81
N ASN A 65 27.32 -1.82 19.50
CA ASN A 65 26.27 -0.82 19.76
C ASN A 65 25.73 -0.12 18.49
N HIS A 66 25.84 -0.77 17.33
CA HIS A 66 25.31 -0.32 16.06
C HIS A 66 23.81 -0.63 15.91
N TRP A 67 23.33 -1.69 16.57
CA TRP A 67 21.92 -2.02 16.63
C TRP A 67 21.16 -1.19 17.67
N LYS A 68 20.21 -0.35 17.22
CA LYS A 68 19.42 0.52 18.09
C LYS A 68 17.95 0.14 18.02
N TRP A 69 17.41 -0.36 19.12
CA TRP A 69 15.97 -0.60 19.23
C TRP A 69 15.17 0.71 19.19
N PRO A 70 13.94 0.68 18.64
CA PRO A 70 13.04 1.82 18.72
C PRO A 70 12.75 2.19 20.18
N ARG A 71 12.75 3.49 20.50
CA ARG A 71 12.48 3.99 21.87
C ARG A 71 11.05 3.72 22.39
N ARG A 72 10.17 3.18 21.54
CA ARG A 72 8.75 2.97 21.82
C ARG A 72 8.31 1.67 21.17
N LYS A 73 7.26 1.06 21.71
CA LYS A 73 6.60 -0.06 21.07
C LYS A 73 6.04 0.35 19.70
N HIS A 74 6.24 -0.51 18.69
CA HIS A 74 5.70 -0.32 17.35
C HIS A 74 4.69 -1.42 17.07
N TYR A 75 3.55 -1.04 16.49
CA TYR A 75 2.57 -1.96 15.94
C TYR A 75 2.58 -1.78 14.43
N PHE A 76 3.03 -2.81 13.70
CA PHE A 76 3.05 -2.82 12.25
C PHE A 76 1.88 -3.66 11.74
N ILE A 77 1.00 -3.05 10.95
CA ILE A 77 -0.20 -3.68 10.38
C ILE A 77 -0.15 -3.43 8.87
N SER A 78 0.01 -4.48 8.07
CA SER A 78 0.21 -4.37 6.61
C SER A 78 -0.99 -4.94 5.83
N ASP A 79 -1.05 -4.60 4.54
CA ASP A 79 -1.97 -5.18 3.56
C ASP A 79 -3.46 -5.11 3.97
N LEU A 80 -3.90 -3.90 4.32
CA LEU A 80 -5.24 -3.66 4.88
C LEU A 80 -6.37 -4.00 3.90
N HIS A 81 -6.14 -3.82 2.60
CA HIS A 81 -7.00 -4.29 1.51
C HIS A 81 -8.50 -4.06 1.71
N ALA A 82 -8.88 -2.82 2.03
CA ALA A 82 -10.29 -2.40 2.17
C ALA A 82 -11.13 -3.25 3.14
N ASP A 83 -10.51 -3.90 4.12
CA ASP A 83 -11.20 -4.70 5.14
C ASP A 83 -11.11 -4.01 6.51
N VAL A 84 -12.18 -3.27 6.83
CA VAL A 84 -12.26 -2.48 8.06
C VAL A 84 -12.42 -3.35 9.31
N ASP A 85 -13.05 -4.52 9.18
CA ASP A 85 -13.24 -5.47 10.28
C ASP A 85 -11.90 -6.14 10.62
N ALA A 86 -11.15 -6.56 9.61
CA ALA A 86 -9.80 -7.08 9.80
C ALA A 86 -8.84 -6.03 10.40
N LEU A 87 -8.99 -4.74 10.01
CA LEU A 87 -8.25 -3.65 10.65
C LEU A 87 -8.62 -3.55 12.14
N ALA A 88 -9.90 -3.52 12.48
CA ALA A 88 -10.35 -3.43 13.87
C ALA A 88 -9.84 -4.61 14.71
N ALA A 89 -9.96 -5.84 14.19
CA ALA A 89 -9.44 -7.05 14.81
C ALA A 89 -7.91 -6.96 15.02
N SER A 90 -7.15 -6.52 14.00
CA SER A 90 -5.70 -6.35 14.08
C SER A 90 -5.28 -5.30 15.11
N LEU A 91 -6.04 -4.19 15.19
CA LEU A 91 -5.82 -3.15 16.20
C LEU A 91 -6.06 -3.69 17.61
N VAL A 92 -7.11 -4.47 17.83
CA VAL A 92 -7.37 -5.14 19.12
C VAL A 92 -6.30 -6.19 19.43
N ALA A 93 -5.90 -7.00 18.44
CA ALA A 93 -4.84 -8.00 18.56
C ALA A 93 -3.48 -7.38 18.95
N SER A 94 -3.24 -6.13 18.58
CA SER A 94 -2.02 -5.42 19.02
C SER A 94 -1.98 -5.17 20.54
N GLY A 95 -3.13 -5.19 21.23
CA GLY A 95 -3.31 -4.71 22.60
C GLY A 95 -3.21 -3.18 22.74
N GLY A 96 -2.96 -2.47 21.64
CA GLY A 96 -2.93 -1.00 21.57
C GLY A 96 -4.32 -0.37 21.52
N VAL A 97 -5.35 -1.15 21.21
CA VAL A 97 -6.72 -0.68 21.02
C VAL A 97 -7.71 -1.54 21.81
N LYS A 98 -8.78 -0.92 22.28
CA LYS A 98 -9.96 -1.59 22.81
C LYS A 98 -11.17 -1.30 21.92
N GLN A 99 -11.91 -2.35 21.58
CA GLN A 99 -13.20 -2.24 20.90
C GLN A 99 -14.30 -1.92 21.93
N LEU A 100 -15.26 -1.09 21.54
CA LEU A 100 -16.30 -0.54 22.42
C LEU A 100 -17.73 -0.84 21.94
N GLY A 101 -17.89 -1.29 20.71
CA GLY A 101 -19.19 -1.54 20.10
C GLY A 101 -19.07 -2.38 18.82
N GLN A 102 -20.21 -2.66 18.21
CA GLN A 102 -20.31 -3.52 17.02
C GLN A 102 -19.70 -2.89 15.77
N SER A 103 -19.70 -1.56 15.64
CA SER A 103 -19.07 -0.93 14.48
C SER A 103 -17.56 -1.12 14.56
N PRO A 104 -16.88 -1.47 13.46
CA PRO A 104 -15.42 -1.57 13.44
C PRO A 104 -14.72 -0.21 13.69
N LEU A 105 -15.48 0.90 13.66
CA LEU A 105 -15.03 2.23 14.04
C LEU A 105 -15.22 2.52 15.54
N ASP A 106 -15.92 1.70 16.30
CA ASP A 106 -16.15 1.93 17.74
C ASP A 106 -14.95 1.49 18.59
N PHE A 107 -13.81 2.17 18.43
CA PHE A 107 -12.59 1.83 19.17
C PHE A 107 -11.87 3.01 19.80
N LYS A 108 -11.13 2.72 20.88
CA LYS A 108 -10.23 3.69 21.53
C LYS A 108 -8.87 3.10 21.84
N LEU A 109 -7.84 3.95 21.81
CA LEU A 109 -6.49 3.57 22.25
C LEU A 109 -6.47 3.17 23.73
N THR A 110 -5.73 2.11 24.06
CA THR A 110 -5.38 1.75 25.43
C THR A 110 -4.32 2.72 25.99
N LYS A 111 -3.99 2.61 27.30
CA LYS A 111 -2.88 3.39 27.89
C LYS A 111 -1.56 3.13 27.15
N GLU A 112 -1.32 1.88 26.77
CA GLU A 112 -0.13 1.47 26.01
C GLU A 112 -0.21 1.92 24.55
N GLY A 113 -1.38 1.80 23.91
CA GLY A 113 -1.59 2.30 22.55
C GLY A 113 -1.26 3.78 22.38
N ARG A 114 -1.62 4.62 23.36
CA ARG A 114 -1.29 6.07 23.34
C ARG A 114 0.21 6.35 23.37
N LYS A 115 1.02 5.45 23.93
CA LYS A 115 2.49 5.57 24.01
C LYS A 115 3.19 4.93 22.81
N ALA A 116 2.52 4.01 22.11
CA ALA A 116 3.05 3.28 20.97
C ALA A 116 3.08 4.11 19.68
N THR A 117 3.77 3.57 18.67
CA THR A 117 3.74 4.05 17.27
C THR A 117 3.01 3.00 16.44
N PHE A 118 2.00 3.43 15.68
CA PHE A 118 1.32 2.57 14.72
C PHE A 118 1.90 2.83 13.34
N VAL A 119 2.30 1.77 12.64
CA VAL A 119 2.81 1.82 11.28
C VAL A 119 1.85 1.01 10.42
N ILE A 120 1.09 1.70 9.58
CA ILE A 120 0.21 1.11 8.57
C ILE A 120 1.05 0.84 7.33
N GLY A 121 1.13 -0.42 6.93
CA GLY A 121 2.00 -0.93 5.87
C GLY A 121 1.61 -0.55 4.45
N GLY A 122 0.46 0.11 4.27
CA GLY A 122 -0.06 0.52 2.97
C GLY A 122 -1.03 -0.51 2.38
N ASP A 123 -1.31 -0.37 1.09
CA ASP A 123 -2.30 -1.16 0.36
C ASP A 123 -3.67 -1.10 1.04
N CYS A 124 -4.13 0.13 1.33
CA CYS A 124 -5.42 0.40 1.97
C CYS A 124 -6.62 0.23 1.01
N PHE A 125 -6.38 -0.14 -0.24
CA PHE A 125 -7.44 -0.35 -1.23
C PHE A 125 -7.35 -1.75 -1.83
N ASP A 126 -8.39 -2.11 -2.60
CA ASP A 126 -8.54 -3.39 -3.32
C ASP A 126 -8.90 -4.59 -2.43
N LYS A 127 -9.52 -5.60 -3.06
CA LYS A 127 -9.97 -6.90 -2.50
C LYS A 127 -11.11 -6.85 -1.48
N GLY A 128 -11.04 -5.96 -0.49
CA GLY A 128 -12.07 -5.86 0.54
C GLY A 128 -13.27 -5.01 0.11
N PRO A 129 -14.40 -5.14 0.84
CA PRO A 129 -15.66 -4.50 0.48
C PRO A 129 -15.71 -3.00 0.79
N ASN A 130 -14.93 -2.50 1.76
CA ASN A 130 -15.19 -1.22 2.42
C ASN A 130 -13.99 -0.27 2.32
N ASN A 131 -13.78 0.33 1.13
CA ASN A 131 -12.58 1.14 0.89
C ASN A 131 -12.66 2.48 1.67
N LEU A 132 -13.81 3.16 1.66
CA LEU A 132 -13.94 4.46 2.32
C LEU A 132 -14.03 4.29 3.84
N GLU A 133 -14.73 3.27 4.33
CA GLU A 133 -14.83 2.99 5.76
C GLU A 133 -13.50 2.59 6.38
N LEU A 134 -12.69 1.77 5.69
CA LEU A 134 -11.33 1.47 6.13
C LEU A 134 -10.51 2.75 6.33
N LEU A 135 -10.58 3.69 5.37
CA LEU A 135 -9.87 4.96 5.50
C LEU A 135 -10.41 5.82 6.64
N ARG A 136 -11.71 5.77 6.96
CA ARG A 136 -12.28 6.39 8.16
C ARG A 136 -11.71 5.78 9.43
N GLY A 137 -11.56 4.45 9.49
CA GLY A 137 -10.90 3.74 10.59
C GLY A 137 -9.43 4.16 10.78
N VAL A 138 -8.66 4.22 9.69
CA VAL A 138 -7.29 4.73 9.74
C VAL A 138 -7.26 6.20 10.17
N ARG A 139 -8.21 7.03 9.71
CA ARG A 139 -8.31 8.43 10.13
C ARG A 139 -8.59 8.56 11.62
N GLN A 140 -9.53 7.79 12.14
CA GLN A 140 -9.87 7.77 13.55
C GLN A 140 -8.69 7.38 14.43
N LEU A 141 -7.88 6.38 14.01
CA LEU A 141 -6.66 6.03 14.72
C LEU A 141 -5.67 7.21 14.80
N LYS A 142 -5.56 8.00 13.74
CA LYS A 142 -4.71 9.20 13.69
C LYS A 142 -5.23 10.33 14.56
N ASP A 143 -6.54 10.54 14.56
CA ASP A 143 -7.16 11.57 15.39
C ASP A 143 -6.95 11.26 16.89
N GLN A 144 -6.77 9.99 17.26
CA GLN A 144 -6.41 9.58 18.63
C GLN A 144 -4.90 9.59 18.94
N SER A 145 -4.01 9.61 17.95
CA SER A 145 -2.56 9.63 18.17
C SER A 145 -1.76 10.27 17.02
N PRO A 146 -0.85 11.21 17.32
CA PRO A 146 0.06 11.78 16.32
C PRO A 146 1.17 10.78 15.88
N ARG A 147 1.21 9.57 16.46
CA ARG A 147 2.24 8.55 16.22
C ARG A 147 1.79 7.46 15.24
N VAL A 148 0.85 7.78 14.36
CA VAL A 148 0.51 6.92 13.23
C VAL A 148 1.37 7.29 12.03
N ARG A 149 1.94 6.29 11.36
CA ARG A 149 2.72 6.42 10.13
C ARG A 149 2.05 5.55 9.08
N ILE A 150 1.88 6.07 7.87
CA ILE A 150 1.26 5.33 6.78
C ILE A 150 2.28 5.21 5.67
N LEU A 151 2.62 3.98 5.33
CA LEU A 151 3.45 3.65 4.20
C LEU A 151 2.59 3.61 2.94
N ALA A 152 3.19 3.96 1.81
CA ALA A 152 2.57 3.80 0.51
C ALA A 152 2.68 2.33 0.08
N GLY A 153 1.55 1.74 -0.27
CA GLY A 153 1.50 0.48 -0.98
C GLY A 153 1.35 0.67 -2.49
N ASN A 154 1.59 -0.39 -3.25
CA ASN A 154 1.47 -0.36 -4.71
C ASN A 154 0.02 -0.12 -5.17
N HIS A 155 -0.97 -0.58 -4.43
CA HIS A 155 -2.38 -0.37 -4.74
C HIS A 155 -2.75 1.10 -4.51
N ASP A 156 -2.29 1.70 -3.41
CA ASP A 156 -2.51 3.12 -3.10
C ASP A 156 -2.03 4.01 -4.25
N ILE A 157 -0.80 3.79 -4.73
CA ILE A 157 -0.23 4.63 -5.80
C ILE A 157 -0.88 4.36 -7.16
N ARG A 158 -1.20 3.11 -7.45
CA ARG A 158 -1.87 2.78 -8.72
C ARG A 158 -3.24 3.44 -8.81
N LEU A 159 -3.99 3.46 -7.72
CA LEU A 159 -5.27 4.13 -7.65
C LEU A 159 -5.12 5.65 -7.73
N LEU A 160 -4.12 6.24 -7.07
CA LEU A 160 -3.79 7.65 -7.21
C LEU A 160 -3.60 8.05 -8.67
N PHE A 161 -2.78 7.31 -9.43
CA PHE A 161 -2.48 7.63 -10.82
C PHE A 161 -3.68 7.40 -11.74
N GLY A 162 -4.41 6.30 -11.52
CA GLY A 162 -5.65 6.05 -12.26
C GLY A 162 -6.70 7.14 -12.03
N MET A 163 -6.88 7.57 -10.79
CA MET A 163 -7.76 8.70 -10.45
C MET A 163 -7.30 9.99 -11.11
N ARG A 164 -5.99 10.28 -11.11
CA ARG A 164 -5.41 11.56 -11.55
C ARG A 164 -5.58 11.82 -13.04
N VAL A 165 -5.33 10.82 -13.87
CA VAL A 165 -5.41 11.01 -15.33
C VAL A 165 -6.80 11.44 -15.81
N VAL A 166 -7.87 11.04 -15.09
CA VAL A 166 -9.24 11.38 -15.48
C VAL A 166 -9.51 12.88 -15.25
N GLY A 167 -9.52 13.66 -16.32
CA GLY A 167 -9.70 15.12 -16.26
C GLY A 167 -8.40 15.91 -16.21
N GLU A 168 -7.26 15.25 -16.39
CA GLU A 168 -5.98 15.88 -16.75
C GLU A 168 -5.78 15.82 -18.27
N LYS A 169 -4.80 16.57 -18.78
CA LYS A 169 -4.40 16.47 -20.18
C LYS A 169 -3.76 15.11 -20.41
N LYS A 170 -4.34 14.32 -21.32
CA LYS A 170 -3.81 13.02 -21.69
C LYS A 170 -2.58 13.17 -22.56
N ASP A 171 -1.59 12.34 -22.27
CA ASP A 171 -0.44 12.08 -23.11
C ASP A 171 -0.06 10.59 -23.01
N VAL A 172 0.86 10.17 -23.86
CA VAL A 172 1.31 8.79 -23.95
C VAL A 172 1.87 8.25 -22.62
N ARG A 173 2.44 9.11 -21.77
CA ARG A 173 3.03 8.76 -20.47
C ARG A 173 1.97 8.59 -19.37
N ASN A 174 0.74 9.06 -19.55
CA ASN A 174 -0.27 9.03 -18.49
C ASN A 174 -1.58 8.31 -18.84
N GLU A 175 -1.96 8.26 -20.13
CA GLU A 175 -3.35 7.96 -20.51
C GLU A 175 -3.81 6.53 -20.21
N HIS A 176 -2.87 5.61 -20.00
CA HIS A 176 -3.12 4.22 -19.65
C HIS A 176 -3.44 4.00 -18.15
N PHE A 177 -3.12 4.94 -17.25
CA PHE A 177 -3.10 4.66 -15.81
C PHE A 177 -4.46 4.27 -15.21
N PHE A 178 -5.57 4.84 -15.71
CA PHE A 178 -6.92 4.48 -15.24
C PHE A 178 -7.22 3.00 -15.53
N ILE A 179 -7.08 2.59 -16.80
CA ILE A 179 -7.24 1.19 -17.21
C ILE A 179 -6.18 0.30 -16.56
N ARG A 180 -4.96 0.80 -16.33
CA ARG A 180 -3.90 0.05 -15.67
C ARG A 180 -4.27 -0.37 -14.24
N ALA A 181 -5.10 0.39 -13.56
CA ALA A 181 -5.67 -0.02 -12.27
C ALA A 181 -6.58 -1.24 -12.45
N GLY A 182 -7.44 -1.24 -13.47
CA GLY A 182 -8.28 -2.37 -13.90
C GLY A 182 -9.33 -2.75 -12.86
N GLN A 183 -9.69 -4.04 -12.77
CA GLN A 183 -10.80 -4.52 -11.93
C GLN A 183 -10.76 -4.06 -10.45
N LYS A 184 -9.55 -3.78 -9.95
CA LYS A 184 -9.26 -3.40 -8.56
C LYS A 184 -9.89 -2.07 -8.13
N ILE A 185 -10.22 -1.20 -9.09
CA ILE A 185 -10.89 0.08 -8.77
C ILE A 185 -12.39 -0.05 -8.71
N ILE A 186 -12.96 -1.11 -9.30
CA ILE A 186 -14.41 -1.23 -9.50
C ILE A 186 -15.17 -1.25 -8.17
N PRO A 187 -14.74 -2.00 -7.12
CA PRO A 187 -15.42 -1.95 -5.82
C PRO A 187 -15.47 -0.53 -5.22
N LEU A 188 -14.35 0.21 -5.26
CA LEU A 188 -14.33 1.60 -4.81
C LEU A 188 -15.23 2.50 -5.66
N LEU A 189 -15.26 2.32 -6.98
CA LEU A 189 -16.15 3.10 -7.84
C LEU A 189 -17.62 2.80 -7.57
N LYS A 190 -17.96 1.55 -7.26
CA LYS A 190 -19.32 1.15 -6.84
C LYS A 190 -19.69 1.81 -5.52
N GLU A 191 -18.83 1.72 -4.51
CA GLU A 191 -19.02 2.36 -3.22
C GLU A 191 -19.23 3.89 -3.36
N VAL A 192 -18.40 4.56 -4.19
CA VAL A 192 -18.54 5.99 -4.45
C VAL A 192 -19.81 6.32 -5.24
N TRP A 193 -20.19 5.47 -6.21
CA TRP A 193 -21.42 5.63 -6.97
C TRP A 193 -22.64 5.60 -6.05
N GLU A 194 -22.75 4.55 -5.24
CA GLU A 194 -23.89 4.30 -4.36
C GLU A 194 -23.99 5.34 -3.23
N ALA A 195 -22.89 5.65 -2.56
CA ALA A 195 -22.90 6.53 -1.40
C ALA A 195 -22.86 8.02 -1.74
N HIS A 196 -22.37 8.40 -2.93
CA HIS A 196 -21.92 9.77 -3.16
C HIS A 196 -22.27 10.38 -4.53
N VAL A 197 -22.91 9.65 -5.43
CA VAL A 197 -23.35 10.20 -6.73
C VAL A 197 -24.88 10.24 -6.81
N SER A 198 -25.43 11.44 -7.04
CA SER A 198 -26.88 11.62 -7.14
C SER A 198 -27.38 11.53 -8.59
N LYS A 199 -28.68 11.20 -8.77
CA LYS A 199 -29.35 11.26 -10.08
C LYS A 199 -29.24 12.64 -10.75
N LYS A 200 -29.24 13.73 -9.96
CA LYS A 200 -29.07 15.10 -10.48
C LYS A 200 -27.68 15.31 -11.09
N SER A 201 -26.64 14.74 -10.48
CA SER A 201 -25.26 14.83 -10.95
C SER A 201 -25.09 14.22 -12.36
N MET A 202 -25.89 13.20 -12.68
CA MET A 202 -25.85 12.50 -13.98
C MET A 202 -26.25 13.36 -15.18
N ARG A 203 -27.02 14.44 -14.97
CA ARG A 203 -27.40 15.35 -16.07
C ARG A 203 -26.18 16.03 -16.71
N SER A 204 -25.12 16.24 -15.94
CA SER A 204 -23.87 16.86 -16.39
C SER A 204 -22.84 15.86 -16.95
N ILE A 205 -23.17 14.58 -16.95
CA ILE A 205 -22.29 13.50 -17.39
C ILE A 205 -22.53 13.28 -18.89
N PRO A 206 -21.48 13.33 -19.73
CA PRO A 206 -21.65 13.23 -21.17
C PRO A 206 -22.10 11.82 -21.59
N ASP A 207 -22.28 11.62 -22.89
CA ASP A 207 -22.57 10.31 -23.47
C ASP A 207 -21.48 9.27 -23.17
N THR A 208 -21.83 8.00 -23.39
CA THR A 208 -20.98 6.84 -23.14
C THR A 208 -19.68 6.89 -23.94
N ALA A 209 -19.72 7.29 -25.22
CA ALA A 209 -18.53 7.35 -26.07
C ALA A 209 -17.52 8.39 -25.55
N THR A 210 -18.00 9.54 -25.09
CA THR A 210 -17.19 10.59 -24.49
C THR A 210 -16.64 10.15 -23.14
N CYS A 211 -17.43 9.49 -22.30
CA CYS A 211 -16.95 8.89 -21.06
C CYS A 211 -15.82 7.89 -21.33
N ARG A 212 -16.01 7.00 -22.32
CA ARG A 212 -14.99 6.04 -22.75
C ARG A 212 -13.70 6.72 -23.19
N ARG A 213 -13.77 7.72 -24.09
CA ARG A 213 -12.58 8.49 -24.51
C ARG A 213 -11.88 9.17 -23.34
N ARG A 214 -12.60 9.58 -22.29
CA ARG A 214 -12.03 10.19 -21.08
C ARG A 214 -11.40 9.17 -20.12
N LEU A 215 -11.85 7.92 -20.12
CA LEU A 215 -11.33 6.86 -19.23
C LEU A 215 -10.22 6.01 -19.86
N PHE A 216 -10.30 5.74 -21.16
CA PHE A 216 -9.40 4.82 -21.87
C PHE A 216 -8.24 5.56 -22.56
N PRO A 217 -7.08 4.91 -22.76
CA PRO A 217 -6.05 5.45 -23.64
C PRO A 217 -6.58 5.55 -25.09
N ARG A 218 -5.96 6.42 -25.90
CA ARG A 218 -6.22 6.48 -27.35
C ARG A 218 -5.67 5.23 -28.03
N ASP A 219 -6.20 4.88 -29.21
CA ASP A 219 -5.76 3.68 -29.95
C ASP A 219 -4.29 3.78 -30.38
N SER A 220 -3.83 4.99 -30.76
CA SER A 220 -2.42 5.26 -31.11
C SER A 220 -1.45 5.07 -29.94
N TRP A 221 -1.93 4.93 -28.70
CA TRP A 221 -1.09 4.71 -27.54
C TRP A 221 -0.21 3.47 -27.68
N PHE A 222 -0.71 2.39 -28.27
CA PHE A 222 0.07 1.15 -28.44
C PHE A 222 1.26 1.32 -29.40
N GLU A 223 1.20 2.29 -30.31
CA GLU A 223 2.28 2.62 -31.24
C GLU A 223 3.19 3.73 -30.70
N GLU A 224 2.66 4.67 -29.94
CA GLU A 224 3.40 5.80 -29.36
C GLU A 224 4.15 5.42 -28.08
N PHE A 225 3.58 4.55 -27.23
CA PHE A 225 4.15 4.18 -25.93
C PHE A 225 5.53 3.51 -26.01
N PRO A 226 5.78 2.60 -26.97
CA PRO A 226 7.10 2.01 -27.14
C PRO A 226 8.16 3.00 -27.62
N LYS A 227 7.75 4.13 -28.20
CA LYS A 227 8.64 5.18 -28.73
C LYS A 227 9.02 6.21 -27.66
N ILE A 228 8.54 6.07 -26.43
CA ILE A 228 8.91 6.97 -25.34
C ILE A 228 10.37 6.73 -24.96
N ASP A 229 11.17 7.78 -25.06
CA ASP A 229 12.51 7.78 -24.45
C ASP A 229 12.39 7.75 -22.92
N GLY A 230 12.87 6.65 -22.33
CA GLY A 230 12.86 6.47 -20.89
C GLY A 230 13.89 5.42 -20.49
N ALA A 231 14.96 5.86 -19.82
CA ALA A 231 16.06 5.01 -19.37
C ALA A 231 15.63 3.88 -18.40
N ASP A 232 14.38 3.92 -17.90
CA ASP A 232 13.90 3.07 -16.82
C ASP A 232 12.96 1.93 -17.25
N ILE A 233 12.46 1.89 -18.48
CA ILE A 233 11.60 0.79 -18.97
C ILE A 233 12.43 -0.16 -19.82
N VAL A 234 12.73 -1.34 -19.29
CA VAL A 234 13.36 -2.41 -20.06
C VAL A 234 12.38 -3.01 -21.08
N PRO A 235 12.84 -3.51 -22.25
CA PRO A 235 11.96 -4.03 -23.31
C PRO A 235 10.95 -5.08 -22.83
N ALA A 236 11.37 -6.02 -21.97
CA ALA A 236 10.48 -7.02 -21.40
C ALA A 236 9.37 -6.42 -20.52
N GLN A 237 9.63 -5.30 -19.84
CA GLN A 237 8.62 -4.59 -19.05
C GLN A 237 7.65 -3.83 -19.96
N MET A 238 8.15 -3.25 -21.05
CA MET A 238 7.35 -2.58 -22.08
C MET A 238 6.31 -3.54 -22.67
N GLU A 239 6.77 -4.69 -23.18
CA GLU A 239 5.91 -5.70 -23.79
C GLU A 239 4.84 -6.21 -22.82
N ARG A 240 5.22 -6.50 -21.57
CA ARG A 240 4.28 -6.91 -20.52
C ARG A 240 3.24 -5.85 -20.23
N GLU A 241 3.59 -4.57 -20.30
CA GLU A 241 2.65 -3.48 -20.06
C GLU A 241 1.66 -3.33 -21.22
N LEU A 242 2.13 -3.35 -22.47
CA LEU A 242 1.27 -3.33 -23.67
C LEU A 242 0.24 -4.46 -23.62
N ASN A 243 0.71 -5.70 -23.43
CA ASN A 243 -0.14 -6.90 -23.34
C ASN A 243 -1.16 -6.80 -22.20
N ARG A 244 -0.75 -6.23 -21.07
CA ARG A 244 -1.63 -6.04 -19.90
C ARG A 244 -2.69 -4.99 -20.16
N ILE A 245 -2.34 -3.86 -20.77
CA ILE A 245 -3.31 -2.80 -21.08
C ILE A 245 -4.31 -3.30 -22.12
N ALA A 246 -3.88 -3.98 -23.18
CA ALA A 246 -4.75 -4.57 -24.19
C ALA A 246 -5.80 -5.50 -23.57
N LYS A 247 -5.36 -6.47 -22.74
CA LYS A 247 -6.25 -7.38 -22.01
C LYS A 247 -7.23 -6.65 -21.09
N LYS A 248 -6.78 -5.58 -20.42
CA LYS A 248 -7.64 -4.80 -19.53
C LYS A 248 -8.68 -3.99 -20.29
N ILE A 249 -8.32 -3.37 -21.42
CA ILE A 249 -9.29 -2.65 -22.26
C ILE A 249 -10.43 -3.57 -22.68
N GLN A 250 -10.10 -4.78 -23.15
CA GLN A 250 -11.09 -5.77 -23.61
C GLN A 250 -12.08 -6.21 -22.51
N ASN A 251 -11.62 -6.27 -21.26
CA ASN A 251 -12.41 -6.81 -20.16
C ASN A 251 -13.07 -5.75 -19.27
N PHE A 252 -12.60 -4.50 -19.28
CA PHE A 252 -12.99 -3.52 -18.26
C PHE A 252 -14.49 -3.22 -18.26
N GLU A 253 -15.10 -2.99 -19.42
CA GLU A 253 -16.53 -2.67 -19.52
C GLU A 253 -17.40 -3.83 -19.04
N ARG A 254 -17.05 -5.07 -19.42
CA ARG A 254 -17.72 -6.27 -18.93
C ARG A 254 -17.64 -6.37 -17.40
N LEU A 255 -16.45 -6.20 -16.83
CA LEU A 255 -16.25 -6.27 -15.38
C LEU A 255 -16.97 -5.16 -14.62
N CYS A 256 -17.18 -3.98 -15.24
CA CYS A 256 -18.06 -2.95 -14.67
C CYS A 256 -19.52 -3.40 -14.72
N GLY A 257 -19.96 -3.99 -15.83
CA GLY A 257 -21.30 -4.57 -15.99
C GLY A 257 -21.60 -5.67 -14.97
N ASP A 258 -20.63 -6.55 -14.68
CA ASP A 258 -20.71 -7.58 -13.64
C ASP A 258 -20.93 -6.99 -12.22
N GLN A 259 -20.73 -5.69 -12.05
CA GLN A 259 -20.96 -4.94 -10.82
C GLN A 259 -22.10 -3.92 -10.93
N GLU A 260 -22.90 -4.00 -12.00
CA GLU A 260 -24.04 -3.13 -12.32
C GLU A 260 -23.64 -1.66 -12.55
N LEU A 261 -22.46 -1.45 -13.13
CA LEU A 261 -21.95 -0.12 -13.49
C LEU A 261 -21.77 0.03 -15.00
N ASP A 262 -22.44 1.02 -15.58
CA ASP A 262 -22.17 1.51 -16.93
C ASP A 262 -21.01 2.53 -16.95
N LEU A 263 -20.47 2.82 -18.14
CA LEU A 263 -19.33 3.75 -18.27
C LEU A 263 -19.63 5.20 -17.86
N ARG A 264 -20.89 5.65 -17.94
CA ARG A 264 -21.26 6.99 -17.48
C ARG A 264 -21.23 7.05 -15.97
N GLN A 265 -21.71 6.00 -15.30
CA GLN A 265 -21.65 5.83 -13.84
C GLN A 265 -20.20 5.71 -13.37
N VAL A 266 -19.37 4.90 -14.04
CA VAL A 266 -17.92 4.79 -13.78
C VAL A 266 -17.24 6.15 -13.88
N TYR A 267 -17.52 6.92 -14.94
CA TYR A 267 -16.95 8.25 -15.11
C TYR A 267 -17.43 9.24 -14.04
N ALA A 268 -18.73 9.21 -13.69
CA ALA A 268 -19.31 10.04 -12.65
C ALA A 268 -18.70 9.73 -11.27
N ALA A 269 -18.62 8.45 -10.90
CA ALA A 269 -17.98 7.98 -9.68
C ALA A 269 -16.51 8.38 -9.64
N THR A 270 -15.78 8.28 -10.75
CA THR A 270 -14.37 8.71 -10.81
C THR A 270 -14.22 10.22 -10.58
N ARG A 271 -15.11 11.06 -11.14
CA ARG A 271 -15.11 12.51 -10.88
C ARG A 271 -15.37 12.83 -9.41
N GLN A 272 -16.29 12.08 -8.79
CA GLN A 272 -16.60 12.24 -7.38
C GLN A 272 -15.45 11.76 -6.48
N TRP A 273 -14.84 10.63 -6.82
CA TRP A 273 -13.65 10.09 -6.16
C TRP A 273 -12.51 11.13 -6.17
N ARG A 274 -12.21 11.73 -7.33
CA ARG A 274 -11.27 12.85 -7.45
C ARG A 274 -11.60 14.00 -6.51
N ARG A 275 -12.88 14.38 -6.39
CA ARG A 275 -13.30 15.46 -5.51
C ARG A 275 -13.00 15.14 -4.05
N MET A 276 -13.30 13.93 -3.61
CA MET A 276 -13.12 13.49 -2.23
C MET A 276 -11.64 13.36 -1.82
N PHE A 277 -10.76 13.02 -2.75
CA PHE A 277 -9.34 12.77 -2.46
C PHE A 277 -8.37 13.88 -2.89
N LEU A 278 -8.71 14.71 -3.88
CA LEU A 278 -7.78 15.71 -4.44
C LEU A 278 -8.20 17.15 -4.17
N LYS A 279 -9.50 17.46 -4.06
CA LYS A 279 -9.96 18.84 -3.85
C LYS A 279 -9.79 19.27 -2.41
N LYS A 280 -9.54 20.57 -2.20
CA LYS A 280 -9.52 21.19 -0.87
C LYS A 280 -10.86 20.90 -0.16
N GLY A 281 -10.81 20.45 1.08
CA GLY A 281 -12.00 20.05 1.85
C GLY A 281 -12.56 18.65 1.53
N GLY A 282 -11.95 17.90 0.61
CA GLY A 282 -12.31 16.49 0.40
C GLY A 282 -12.01 15.64 1.64
N GLU A 283 -12.97 14.79 2.02
CA GLU A 283 -12.90 13.94 3.23
C GLU A 283 -11.59 13.16 3.33
N PHE A 284 -11.12 12.59 2.21
CA PHE A 284 -9.95 11.72 2.16
C PHE A 284 -8.69 12.42 1.64
N ARG A 285 -8.72 13.77 1.49
CA ARG A 285 -7.58 14.55 0.99
C ARG A 285 -6.29 14.31 1.78
N TRP A 286 -6.41 14.05 3.08
CA TRP A 286 -5.29 13.80 3.97
C TRP A 286 -4.47 12.56 3.56
N PHE A 287 -5.12 11.54 2.97
CA PHE A 287 -4.52 10.21 2.80
C PHE A 287 -3.23 10.24 2.00
N TYR A 288 -3.28 10.70 0.75
CA TYR A 288 -2.10 10.76 -0.12
C TYR A 288 -1.04 11.75 0.37
N GLY A 289 -1.42 12.77 1.13
CA GLY A 289 -0.48 13.72 1.74
C GLY A 289 0.35 13.09 2.85
N ASP A 290 -0.21 12.11 3.55
CA ASP A 290 0.40 11.48 4.71
C ASP A 290 1.18 10.20 4.39
N LEU A 291 1.06 9.69 3.17
CA LEU A 291 1.85 8.56 2.69
C LEU A 291 3.35 8.84 2.78
N ARG A 292 4.10 7.78 3.10
CA ARG A 292 5.56 7.74 3.17
C ARG A 292 6.05 6.56 2.36
N LEU A 293 7.17 6.71 1.68
CA LEU A 293 7.81 5.58 1.02
C LEU A 293 8.47 4.65 2.02
N CYS A 294 9.08 5.23 3.05
CA CYS A 294 9.73 4.50 4.13
C CYS A 294 9.64 5.26 5.45
N TYR A 295 9.73 4.52 6.55
CA TYR A 295 9.84 5.06 7.90
C TYR A 295 10.98 4.36 8.63
N ARG A 296 11.80 5.10 9.38
CA ARG A 296 12.89 4.52 10.19
C ARG A 296 12.68 4.81 11.66
N SER A 297 12.92 3.82 12.50
CA SER A 297 12.89 3.93 13.96
C SER A 297 14.00 3.06 14.55
N GLY A 298 14.98 3.67 15.21
CA GLY A 298 16.21 2.97 15.56
C GLY A 298 16.91 2.44 14.29
N SER A 299 17.33 1.17 14.32
CA SER A 299 17.91 0.45 13.19
C SER A 299 16.87 -0.19 12.26
N PHE A 300 15.57 -0.07 12.55
CA PHE A 300 14.51 -0.67 11.75
C PHE A 300 14.05 0.26 10.65
N LEU A 301 14.01 -0.27 9.42
CA LEU A 301 13.43 0.38 8.26
C LEU A 301 12.10 -0.30 7.92
N PHE A 302 11.01 0.45 8.04
CA PHE A 302 9.68 0.04 7.62
C PHE A 302 9.45 0.49 6.18
N VAL A 303 9.18 -0.48 5.31
CA VAL A 303 8.82 -0.32 3.90
C VAL A 303 7.63 -1.24 3.60
N HIS A 304 6.86 -0.93 2.57
CA HIS A 304 5.73 -1.78 2.18
C HIS A 304 6.19 -3.12 1.59
N ALA A 305 7.20 -3.10 0.71
CA ALA A 305 7.71 -4.32 0.07
C ALA A 305 9.20 -4.54 0.32
N GLY A 306 10.07 -3.65 -0.18
CA GLY A 306 11.52 -3.84 -0.10
C GLY A 306 12.31 -2.64 -0.60
N VAL A 307 13.60 -2.83 -0.84
CA VAL A 307 14.50 -1.81 -1.41
C VAL A 307 15.34 -2.41 -2.54
N ASP A 308 15.86 -1.57 -3.42
CA ASP A 308 16.86 -1.96 -4.43
C ASP A 308 18.19 -1.23 -4.15
N ASP A 309 19.25 -1.60 -4.88
CA ASP A 309 20.58 -1.00 -4.72
C ASP A 309 20.59 0.54 -4.83
N VAL A 310 19.73 1.09 -5.69
CA VAL A 310 19.62 2.54 -5.91
C VAL A 310 19.03 3.21 -4.67
N VAL A 311 17.93 2.68 -4.16
CA VAL A 311 17.27 3.22 -2.96
C VAL A 311 18.15 3.04 -1.73
N THR A 312 18.88 1.94 -1.59
CA THR A 312 19.78 1.76 -0.46
C THR A 312 20.95 2.75 -0.51
N LYS A 313 21.52 2.99 -1.69
CA LYS A 313 22.52 4.05 -1.88
C LYS A 313 21.97 5.44 -1.54
N MET A 314 20.70 5.71 -1.86
CA MET A 314 20.02 6.96 -1.45
C MET A 314 19.80 7.02 0.06
N LEU A 315 19.43 5.90 0.70
CA LEU A 315 19.25 5.80 2.15
C LEU A 315 20.57 6.10 2.86
N LEU A 316 21.66 5.49 2.43
CA LEU A 316 23.00 5.67 2.97
C LEU A 316 23.47 7.13 2.85
N ARG A 317 23.33 7.72 1.65
CA ARG A 317 23.88 9.06 1.37
C ARG A 317 23.02 10.22 1.86
N ARG A 318 21.69 10.05 1.91
CA ARG A 318 20.74 11.17 2.09
C ARG A 318 19.66 10.91 3.13
N GLY A 319 19.49 9.66 3.57
CA GLY A 319 18.54 9.28 4.61
C GLY A 319 17.05 9.31 4.23
N VAL A 320 16.23 8.79 5.15
CA VAL A 320 14.77 8.66 5.01
C VAL A 320 14.02 9.98 4.73
N PRO A 321 14.36 11.14 5.35
CA PRO A 321 13.67 12.39 5.04
C PRO A 321 13.81 12.81 3.59
N TYR A 322 15.00 12.62 3.00
CA TYR A 322 15.24 12.93 1.59
C TYR A 322 14.42 12.05 0.66
N ILE A 323 14.41 10.74 0.91
CA ILE A 323 13.65 9.78 0.09
C ILE A 323 12.15 10.08 0.15
N ASN A 324 11.60 10.38 1.33
CA ASN A 324 10.19 10.75 1.44
C ASN A 324 9.86 12.08 0.73
N ARG A 325 10.79 13.04 0.66
CA ARG A 325 10.60 14.24 -0.16
C ARG A 325 10.63 13.91 -1.65
N LYS A 326 11.64 13.17 -2.10
CA LYS A 326 11.76 12.65 -3.49
C LYS A 326 10.52 11.89 -3.92
N PHE A 327 9.99 11.02 -3.06
CA PHE A 327 8.74 10.29 -3.26
C PHE A 327 7.55 11.23 -3.50
N ARG A 328 7.32 12.20 -2.62
CA ARG A 328 6.22 13.16 -2.76
C ARG A 328 6.34 14.00 -4.04
N THR A 329 7.55 14.45 -4.37
CA THR A 329 7.83 15.17 -5.60
C THR A 329 7.54 14.30 -6.81
N ALA A 330 8.09 13.08 -6.87
CA ALA A 330 7.91 12.16 -7.99
C ALA A 330 6.44 11.77 -8.20
N MET A 331 5.70 11.51 -7.13
CA MET A 331 4.26 11.27 -7.21
C MET A 331 3.50 12.44 -7.84
N ARG A 332 3.93 13.68 -7.64
CA ARG A 332 3.24 14.89 -8.14
C ARG A 332 3.67 15.29 -9.54
N GLU A 333 4.97 15.28 -9.79
CA GLU A 333 5.58 15.93 -10.96
C GLU A 333 5.95 14.93 -12.06
N ALA A 334 6.25 13.69 -11.71
CA ALA A 334 6.67 12.67 -12.66
C ALA A 334 6.04 11.29 -12.37
N PRO A 335 4.70 11.13 -12.46
CA PRO A 335 4.03 9.87 -12.16
C PRO A 335 4.54 8.68 -12.99
N PHE A 336 4.85 8.92 -14.26
CA PHE A 336 5.40 7.92 -15.17
C PHE A 336 6.78 7.44 -14.72
N ASP A 337 7.74 8.35 -14.54
CA ASP A 337 9.10 8.01 -14.12
C ASP A 337 9.11 7.38 -12.72
N PHE A 338 8.23 7.86 -11.83
CA PHE A 338 8.00 7.18 -10.57
C PHE A 338 7.58 5.73 -10.80
N TYR A 339 6.51 5.49 -11.58
CA TYR A 339 5.87 4.18 -11.72
C TYR A 339 6.80 3.09 -12.24
N TYR A 340 7.72 3.44 -13.14
CA TYR A 340 8.68 2.54 -13.76
C TYR A 340 10.08 2.58 -13.12
N GLY A 341 10.34 3.53 -12.21
CA GLY A 341 11.63 3.74 -11.57
C GLY A 341 11.80 3.03 -10.22
N SER A 342 13.01 3.18 -9.65
CA SER A 342 13.42 2.59 -8.37
C SER A 342 12.56 2.96 -7.16
N LEU A 343 11.99 4.18 -7.13
CA LEU A 343 11.12 4.57 -6.01
C LEU A 343 9.82 3.74 -5.98
N CYS A 344 9.26 3.36 -7.12
CA CYS A 344 8.08 2.50 -7.16
C CYS A 344 8.44 1.02 -6.92
N ASN A 345 9.70 0.63 -7.19
CA ASN A 345 10.17 -0.71 -6.86
C ASN A 345 10.05 -0.99 -5.36
N THR A 346 10.23 0.00 -4.48
CA THR A 346 10.16 -0.20 -3.01
C THR A 346 8.78 -0.60 -2.49
N ILE A 347 7.74 -0.35 -3.30
CA ILE A 347 6.35 -0.69 -2.96
C ILE A 347 5.84 -1.86 -3.82
N ARG A 348 6.68 -2.49 -4.65
CA ARG A 348 6.26 -3.53 -5.61
C ARG A 348 7.15 -4.76 -5.65
N THR A 349 8.40 -4.61 -5.24
CA THR A 349 9.41 -5.66 -5.37
C THR A 349 8.96 -6.91 -4.63
N LYS A 350 9.15 -8.05 -5.28
CA LYS A 350 9.15 -9.36 -4.64
C LYS A 350 10.48 -10.07 -4.90
N TYR A 351 11.50 -9.29 -5.27
CA TYR A 351 12.81 -9.75 -5.72
C TYR A 351 12.70 -10.82 -6.81
N ARG A 352 11.89 -10.53 -7.84
CA ARG A 352 11.81 -11.31 -9.08
C ARG A 352 12.84 -10.80 -10.08
N ASP A 353 13.21 -11.60 -11.07
CA ASP A 353 14.19 -11.21 -12.11
C ASP A 353 13.85 -9.94 -12.89
N VAL A 354 12.57 -9.58 -12.93
CA VAL A 354 12.07 -8.36 -13.58
C VAL A 354 11.97 -7.15 -12.66
N ASP A 355 12.11 -7.36 -11.35
CA ASP A 355 12.17 -6.28 -10.37
C ASP A 355 13.62 -5.75 -10.32
N ARG A 356 13.80 -4.52 -9.83
CA ARG A 356 15.17 -3.99 -9.68
C ARG A 356 15.88 -4.72 -8.54
N PRO A 357 17.15 -5.12 -8.73
CA PRO A 357 17.82 -6.04 -7.81
C PRO A 357 18.26 -5.34 -6.51
N PHE A 358 18.28 -6.14 -5.45
CA PHE A 358 19.00 -5.85 -4.21
C PHE A 358 20.16 -6.85 -4.11
N THR A 359 21.38 -6.36 -4.29
CA THR A 359 22.60 -7.17 -4.39
C THR A 359 23.50 -6.94 -3.18
N ARG A 360 24.64 -7.64 -3.10
CA ARG A 360 25.69 -7.37 -2.11
C ARG A 360 26.21 -5.92 -2.13
N LYS A 361 25.99 -5.16 -3.20
CA LYS A 361 26.33 -3.73 -3.26
C LYS A 361 25.28 -2.86 -2.54
N GLY A 362 24.04 -3.35 -2.49
CA GLY A 362 22.93 -2.70 -1.80
C GLY A 362 22.87 -3.05 -0.33
N ALA A 363 23.19 -4.30 0.06
CA ALA A 363 23.35 -4.70 1.46
C ALA A 363 24.48 -3.92 2.13
#